data_AF-A0A9W7DSZ6-F1
#
_entry.id   AF-A0A9W7DSZ6-F1
#
_cell.length_a   1.000
_cell.length_b   1.000
_cell.length_c   1.000
_cell.angle_alpha   90.00
_cell.angle_beta   90.00
_cell.angle_gamma   90.00
#
_symmetry.space_group_name_H-M   'P 1'
#
loop_
_entity.id
_entity.type
_entity.pdbx_description
1 polymer ?
#
loop_
_entity_poly.entity_id
_entity_poly.type
_entity_poly.pdbx_seq_one_letter_code
_entity_poly.pdbx_strand_id
1 'polypeptide(L)'
;NCDAAGASKRKSMMQSLAALMPLHSYGSCLHNRDEPPVVPGCAPSDRACRKQGVLRRYKFYLAFENDVVEDYVSEKVFDGLLGGTLPVYRGAESVDKLMPSDSRPAIVKISDFGDDMEKLAAHLLRLAGDEEEYNKYFEWKEEDSVERFQAVLDMTAYKYTSLCRICERVQRDKEAGL
;
A
#
# COMPACT_ATOMS: atom_id res chain seq x y z
N ASN A 1 9.17 -6.78 -13.85
CA ASN A 1 8.00 -6.31 -14.63
C ASN A 1 8.07 -4.79 -14.76
N CYS A 2 8.99 -4.27 -15.58
CA CYS A 2 9.19 -2.82 -15.75
C CYS A 2 8.71 -2.31 -17.12
N ASP A 3 8.61 -3.22 -18.09
CA ASP A 3 8.48 -2.85 -19.50
C ASP A 3 7.19 -3.41 -20.14
N ALA A 4 6.33 -4.09 -19.38
CA ALA A 4 4.96 -4.37 -19.80
C ALA A 4 4.13 -3.07 -19.81
N ALA A 5 3.08 -2.98 -20.63
CA ALA A 5 2.34 -1.74 -20.89
C ALA A 5 2.01 -0.92 -19.61
N GLY A 6 1.28 -1.51 -18.66
CA GLY A 6 0.95 -0.85 -17.39
C GLY A 6 2.18 -0.53 -16.52
N ALA A 7 3.17 -1.43 -16.51
CA ALA A 7 4.40 -1.22 -15.77
C ALA A 7 5.23 -0.04 -16.30
N SER A 8 5.17 0.25 -17.61
CA SER A 8 5.82 1.39 -18.23
C SER A 8 5.22 2.72 -17.76
N LYS A 9 3.88 2.82 -17.70
CA LYS A 9 3.19 4.01 -17.18
C LYS A 9 3.54 4.25 -15.70
N ARG A 10 3.54 3.18 -14.89
CA ARG A 10 4.00 3.26 -13.49
C ARG A 10 5.43 3.79 -13.40
N LYS A 11 6.35 3.26 -14.19
CA LYS A 11 7.76 3.69 -14.21
C LYS A 11 7.92 5.16 -14.57
N SER A 12 7.19 5.63 -15.58
CA SER A 12 7.19 7.05 -16.00
C SER A 12 6.74 7.97 -14.86
N MET A 13 5.63 7.63 -14.17
CA MET A 13 5.17 8.42 -13.02
C MET A 13 6.17 8.43 -11.86
N MET A 14 6.80 7.28 -11.57
CA MET A 14 7.87 7.23 -10.58
C MET A 14 9.06 8.11 -10.96
N GLN A 15 9.42 8.18 -12.25
CA GLN A 15 10.50 9.05 -12.75
C GLN A 15 10.15 10.53 -12.61
N SER A 16 8.93 10.93 -12.97
CA SER A 16 8.45 12.31 -12.79
C SER A 16 8.48 12.70 -11.31
N LEU A 17 7.99 11.84 -10.42
CA LEU A 17 7.99 12.11 -8.99
C LEU A 17 9.42 12.16 -8.40
N ALA A 18 10.31 11.29 -8.86
CA ALA A 18 11.72 11.29 -8.44
C ALA A 18 12.49 12.56 -8.86
N ALA A 19 12.03 13.26 -9.90
CA ALA A 19 12.60 14.56 -10.29
C ALA A 19 12.12 15.71 -9.39
N LEU A 20 11.01 15.53 -8.66
CA LEU A 20 10.36 16.56 -7.85
C LEU A 20 10.66 16.40 -6.35
N MET A 21 10.94 15.18 -5.88
CA MET A 21 11.24 14.89 -4.48
C MET A 21 12.16 13.67 -4.33
N PRO A 22 12.91 13.55 -3.22
CA PRO A 22 13.74 12.37 -2.97
C PRO A 22 12.90 11.08 -2.94
N LEU A 23 13.32 10.11 -3.76
CA LEU A 23 12.63 8.84 -3.93
C LEU A 23 13.66 7.72 -3.99
N HIS A 24 13.47 6.69 -3.15
CA HIS A 24 14.25 5.46 -3.23
C HIS A 24 13.41 4.32 -3.82
N SER A 25 13.97 3.61 -4.80
CA SER A 25 13.40 2.42 -5.40
C SER A 25 14.40 1.27 -5.28
N TYR A 26 13.95 0.24 -4.58
CA TYR A 26 14.69 -0.99 -4.31
C TYR A 26 14.38 -2.11 -5.31
N GLY A 27 13.24 -2.02 -6.00
CA GLY A 27 12.87 -2.98 -7.04
C GLY A 27 13.78 -2.85 -8.26
N SER A 28 13.68 -3.81 -9.19
CA SER A 28 14.45 -3.75 -10.44
C SER A 28 14.10 -2.55 -11.32
N CYS A 29 12.91 -1.95 -11.14
CA CYS A 29 12.47 -0.78 -11.90
C CYS A 29 12.92 0.50 -11.20
N LEU A 30 13.59 1.40 -11.94
CA LEU A 30 14.14 2.65 -11.40
C LEU A 30 15.08 2.41 -10.20
N HIS A 31 15.78 1.27 -10.18
CA HIS A 31 16.62 0.82 -9.08
C HIS A 31 17.71 1.84 -8.76
N ASN A 32 17.54 2.61 -7.68
CA ASN A 32 18.46 3.65 -7.27
C ASN A 32 18.95 3.48 -5.82
N ARG A 33 18.56 2.38 -5.17
CA ARG A 33 18.95 2.04 -3.80
C ARG A 33 18.99 0.52 -3.63
N ASP A 34 20.11 0.01 -3.15
CA ASP A 34 20.21 -1.39 -2.76
C ASP A 34 19.46 -1.66 -1.46
N GLU A 35 18.80 -2.81 -1.40
CA GLU A 35 18.16 -3.28 -0.18
C GLU A 35 19.21 -3.53 0.91
N PRO A 36 18.94 -3.17 2.19
CA PRO A 36 19.85 -3.50 3.27
C PRO A 36 20.16 -5.01 3.28
N PRO A 37 21.44 -5.42 3.40
CA PRO A 37 21.82 -6.83 3.36
C PRO A 37 21.25 -7.62 4.54
N VAL A 38 20.95 -6.92 5.65
CA VAL A 38 20.29 -7.46 6.83
C VAL A 38 19.10 -6.58 7.18
N VAL A 39 17.93 -7.20 7.25
CA VAL A 39 16.72 -6.61 7.82
C VAL A 39 16.45 -7.34 9.14
N PRO A 40 16.57 -6.67 10.30
CA PRO A 40 16.37 -7.31 11.60
C PRO A 40 15.03 -8.03 11.70
N GLY A 41 15.04 -9.27 12.17
CA GLY A 41 13.83 -10.10 12.31
C GLY A 41 13.37 -10.82 11.04
N CYS A 42 14.06 -10.67 9.91
CA CYS A 42 13.68 -11.30 8.64
C CYS A 42 14.76 -12.25 8.12
N ALA A 43 14.35 -13.42 7.64
CA ALA A 43 15.24 -14.32 6.89
C ALA A 43 15.60 -13.72 5.52
N PRO A 44 16.81 -13.96 4.96
CA PRO A 44 17.18 -13.45 3.63
C PRO A 44 16.23 -13.90 2.50
N SER A 45 15.65 -15.09 2.61
CA SER A 45 14.67 -15.63 1.67
C SER A 45 13.26 -15.03 1.86
N ASP A 46 12.96 -14.42 3.00
CA ASP A 46 11.64 -13.86 3.30
C ASP A 46 11.49 -12.45 2.72
N ARG A 47 11.14 -12.40 1.45
CA ARG A 47 10.95 -11.14 0.72
C ARG A 47 9.85 -10.26 1.32
N ALA A 48 8.78 -10.86 1.85
CA ALA A 48 7.65 -10.12 2.39
C ALA A 48 8.04 -9.42 3.69
N CYS A 49 8.66 -10.15 4.62
CA CYS A 49 9.20 -9.57 5.86
C CYS A 49 10.22 -8.47 5.55
N ARG A 50 11.17 -8.72 4.64
CA ARG A 50 12.19 -7.73 4.30
C ARG A 50 11.59 -6.47 3.67
N LYS A 51 10.61 -6.60 2.77
CA LYS A 51 9.84 -5.47 2.22
C LYS A 51 9.24 -4.65 3.35
N GLN A 52 8.55 -5.28 4.29
CA GLN A 52 7.93 -4.61 5.44
C GLN A 52 8.97 -3.87 6.31
N GLY A 53 10.14 -4.47 6.55
CA GLY A 53 11.23 -3.82 7.28
C GLY A 53 11.80 -2.59 6.56
N VAL A 54 11.81 -2.58 5.22
CA VAL A 54 12.18 -1.39 4.44
C VAL A 54 11.09 -0.33 4.49
N LEU A 55 9.82 -0.71 4.30
CA LEU A 55 8.68 0.23 4.26
C LEU A 55 8.55 1.04 5.54
N ARG A 56 8.77 0.43 6.72
CA ARG A 56 8.73 1.08 8.03
C ARG A 56 9.70 2.24 8.21
N ARG A 57 10.67 2.40 7.31
CA ARG A 57 11.69 3.46 7.36
C ARG A 57 11.32 4.70 6.53
N TYR A 58 10.19 4.67 5.83
CA TYR A 58 9.75 5.74 4.95
C TYR A 58 8.42 6.31 5.42
N LYS A 59 8.22 7.62 5.20
CA LYS A 59 6.91 8.27 5.44
C LYS A 59 5.88 7.87 4.39
N PHE A 60 6.32 7.69 3.15
CA PHE A 60 5.44 7.39 2.02
C PHE A 60 5.89 6.13 1.29
N TYR A 61 4.92 5.39 0.76
CA TYR A 61 5.15 4.25 -0.11
C TYR A 61 4.29 4.35 -1.37
N LEU A 62 4.93 4.23 -2.54
CA LEU A 62 4.22 4.27 -3.83
C LEU A 62 3.52 2.94 -4.09
N ALA A 63 2.27 2.84 -3.65
CA ALA A 63 1.38 1.70 -3.86
C ALA A 63 0.70 1.77 -5.24
N PHE A 64 1.52 1.78 -6.30
CA PHE A 64 1.01 1.94 -7.67
C PHE A 64 0.70 0.59 -8.29
N GLU A 65 -0.56 0.41 -8.68
CA GLU A 65 -0.95 -0.71 -9.52
C GLU A 65 -0.31 -0.62 -10.90
N ASN A 66 -0.15 -1.78 -11.53
CA ASN A 66 0.36 -1.83 -12.90
C ASN A 66 -0.60 -1.08 -13.83
N ASP A 67 -1.91 -1.30 -13.68
CA ASP A 67 -2.95 -0.70 -14.49
C ASP A 67 -4.08 -0.16 -13.59
N VAL A 68 -4.80 0.84 -14.08
CA VAL A 68 -5.98 1.40 -13.40
C VAL A 68 -7.20 0.73 -14.01
N VAL A 69 -7.75 -0.25 -13.30
CA VAL A 69 -8.89 -1.05 -13.72
C VAL A 69 -9.86 -1.12 -12.56
N GLU A 70 -11.15 -0.95 -12.81
CA GLU A 70 -12.19 -1.04 -11.77
C GLU A 70 -12.08 -2.36 -11.00
N ASP A 71 -12.20 -2.29 -9.67
CA ASP A 71 -12.08 -3.43 -8.75
C ASP A 71 -10.72 -4.16 -8.73
N TYR A 72 -9.72 -3.64 -9.45
CA TYR A 72 -8.35 -4.12 -9.35
C TYR A 72 -7.59 -3.41 -8.23
N VAL A 73 -7.64 -4.01 -7.04
CA VAL A 73 -6.85 -3.61 -5.86
C VAL A 73 -6.03 -4.80 -5.39
N SER A 74 -4.70 -4.65 -5.32
CA SER A 74 -3.78 -5.73 -4.94
C SER A 74 -3.21 -5.55 -3.53
N GLU A 75 -2.23 -6.38 -3.17
CA GLU A 75 -1.50 -6.32 -1.91
C GLU A 75 -0.81 -4.97 -1.63
N LYS A 76 -0.54 -4.18 -2.69
CA LYS A 76 0.33 -3.00 -2.59
C LYS A 76 -0.19 -1.94 -1.63
N VAL A 77 -1.48 -1.63 -1.61
CA VAL A 77 -2.00 -0.61 -0.68
C VAL A 77 -1.91 -1.11 0.77
N PHE A 78 -2.22 -2.39 0.99
CA PHE A 78 -2.18 -3.04 2.30
C PHE A 78 -0.76 -3.19 2.86
N ASP A 79 0.22 -3.45 2.00
CA ASP A 79 1.64 -3.47 2.37
C ASP A 79 2.08 -2.16 3.03
N GLY A 80 1.60 -1.02 2.52
CA GLY A 80 1.91 0.28 3.10
C GLY A 80 1.24 0.50 4.45
N LEU A 81 -0.07 0.23 4.53
CA LEU A 81 -0.85 0.35 5.77
C LEU A 81 -0.24 -0.48 6.91
N LEU A 82 0.11 -1.75 6.62
CA LEU A 82 0.75 -2.66 7.58
C LEU A 82 2.22 -2.32 7.86
N GLY A 83 2.89 -1.70 6.89
CA GLY A 83 4.23 -1.15 7.05
C GLY A 83 4.28 0.12 7.89
N GLY A 84 3.13 0.69 8.27
CA GLY A 84 3.06 1.93 9.03
C GLY A 84 3.54 3.14 8.22
N THR A 85 3.54 3.04 6.90
CA THR A 85 3.88 4.13 5.96
C THR A 85 2.63 4.55 5.22
N LEU A 86 2.50 5.83 4.88
CA LEU A 86 1.33 6.34 4.17
C LEU A 86 1.37 5.88 2.70
N PRO A 87 0.41 5.07 2.23
CA PRO A 87 0.37 4.66 0.83
C PRO A 87 -0.04 5.82 -0.08
N VAL A 88 0.77 6.08 -1.10
CA VAL A 88 0.43 6.92 -2.25
C VAL A 88 -0.09 5.98 -3.33
N TYR A 89 -1.40 5.97 -3.52
CA TYR A 89 -2.10 4.96 -4.27
C TYR A 89 -2.46 5.42 -5.68
N ARG A 90 -2.23 4.52 -6.64
CA ARG A 90 -2.66 4.66 -8.03
C ARG A 90 -3.32 3.35 -8.45
N GLY A 91 -4.62 3.36 -8.67
CA GLY A 91 -5.38 2.17 -9.05
C GLY A 91 -6.87 2.46 -9.10
N ALA A 92 -7.70 1.44 -8.87
CA ALA A 92 -9.16 1.57 -8.86
C ALA A 92 -9.68 2.50 -7.76
N GLU A 93 -10.72 3.29 -8.03
CA GLU A 93 -11.42 4.08 -7.00
C GLU A 93 -12.14 3.19 -5.98
N SER A 94 -12.49 1.96 -6.36
CA SER A 94 -13.09 1.00 -5.43
C SER A 94 -12.17 0.55 -4.29
N VAL A 95 -10.91 1.02 -4.25
CA VAL A 95 -10.02 0.93 -3.08
C VAL A 95 -10.66 1.50 -1.82
N ASP A 96 -11.52 2.53 -1.94
CA ASP A 96 -12.15 3.19 -0.80
C ASP A 96 -13.00 2.20 0.02
N LYS A 97 -13.62 1.21 -0.64
CA LYS A 97 -14.41 0.14 0.02
C LYS A 97 -13.54 -0.78 0.89
N LEU A 98 -12.24 -0.81 0.64
CA LEU A 98 -11.26 -1.66 1.31
C LEU A 98 -10.43 -0.90 2.36
N MET A 99 -10.73 0.38 2.57
CA MET A 99 -10.06 1.19 3.59
C MET A 99 -10.56 0.83 5.00
N PRO A 100 -9.70 1.01 6.02
CA PRO A 100 -10.03 0.69 7.40
C PRO A 100 -11.23 1.51 7.92
N SER A 101 -11.39 2.76 7.46
CA SER A 101 -12.45 3.68 7.88
C SER A 101 -13.07 4.39 6.68
N ASP A 102 -14.37 4.67 6.76
CA ASP A 102 -15.10 5.48 5.78
C ASP A 102 -15.01 6.99 6.08
N SER A 103 -14.64 7.36 7.31
CA SER A 103 -14.62 8.75 7.80
C SER A 103 -13.22 9.34 7.92
N ARG A 104 -12.18 8.50 7.95
CA ARG A 104 -10.79 8.90 8.12
C ARG A 104 -9.97 8.52 6.89
N PRO A 105 -9.09 9.41 6.40
CA PRO A 105 -8.18 9.04 5.33
C PRO A 105 -7.15 8.03 5.83
N ALA A 106 -6.77 7.10 4.96
CA ALA A 106 -5.69 6.13 5.21
C ALA A 106 -4.65 6.10 4.09
N ILE A 107 -4.95 6.74 2.95
CA ILE A 107 -4.14 6.75 1.73
C ILE A 107 -4.19 8.14 1.08
N VAL A 108 -3.23 8.42 0.22
CA VAL A 108 -3.27 9.56 -0.71
C VAL A 108 -3.54 9.01 -2.10
N LYS A 109 -4.69 9.31 -2.70
CA LYS A 109 -4.98 8.88 -4.08
C LYS A 109 -4.43 9.91 -5.06
N ILE A 110 -3.75 9.42 -6.10
CA ILE A 110 -3.19 10.30 -7.13
C ILE A 110 -4.30 10.95 -7.97
N SER A 111 -5.43 10.26 -8.13
CA SER A 111 -6.62 10.76 -8.85
C SER A 111 -7.20 12.03 -8.22
N ASP A 112 -7.07 12.22 -6.91
CA ASP A 112 -7.50 13.44 -6.19
C ASP A 112 -6.73 14.70 -6.65
N PHE A 113 -5.57 14.52 -7.29
CA PHE A 113 -4.75 15.59 -7.86
C PHE A 113 -4.90 15.69 -9.39
N GLY A 114 -5.79 14.91 -10.00
CA GLY A 114 -5.95 14.84 -11.46
C GLY A 114 -4.76 14.20 -12.16
N ASP A 115 -4.09 13.23 -11.52
CA ASP A 115 -2.87 12.58 -12.00
C ASP A 115 -1.67 13.52 -12.23
N ASP A 116 -1.68 14.70 -11.58
CA ASP A 116 -0.66 15.74 -11.65
C ASP A 116 0.46 15.49 -10.62
N MET A 117 1.67 15.18 -11.09
CA MET A 117 2.81 14.79 -10.24
C MET A 117 3.38 15.97 -9.47
N GLU A 118 3.30 17.18 -9.99
CA GLU A 118 3.75 18.42 -9.37
C GLU A 118 2.85 18.77 -8.18
N LYS A 119 1.53 18.69 -8.35
CA LYS A 119 0.58 18.88 -7.24
C LYS A 119 0.73 17.80 -6.17
N LEU A 120 0.87 16.55 -6.60
CA LEU A 120 1.11 15.43 -5.69
C LEU A 120 2.41 15.64 -4.89
N ALA A 121 3.52 15.95 -5.56
CA ALA A 121 4.81 16.18 -4.90
C ALA A 121 4.72 17.35 -3.91
N ALA A 122 4.09 18.46 -4.29
CA ALA A 122 3.88 19.60 -3.40
C ALA A 122 3.04 19.24 -2.16
N HIS A 123 2.02 18.39 -2.32
CA HIS A 123 1.24 17.87 -1.19
C HIS A 123 2.07 16.95 -0.29
N LEU A 124 2.79 15.98 -0.86
CA LEU A 124 3.61 15.04 -0.09
C LEU A 124 4.76 15.74 0.63
N LEU A 125 5.39 16.75 0.03
CA LEU A 125 6.44 17.56 0.67
C LEU A 125 5.87 18.38 1.84
N ARG A 126 4.66 18.92 1.70
CA ARG A 126 3.96 19.59 2.81
C ARG A 126 3.67 18.62 3.95
N LEU A 127 3.09 17.45 3.66
CA LEU A 127 2.86 16.40 4.66
C LEU A 127 4.16 15.91 5.31
N ALA A 128 5.27 15.85 4.56
CA ALA A 128 6.55 15.44 5.10
C ALA A 128 7.06 16.40 6.19
N GLY A 129 6.76 17.70 6.05
CA GLY A 129 7.17 18.77 6.96
C GLY A 129 6.14 19.11 8.07
N ASP A 130 4.96 18.51 8.04
CA ASP A 130 3.88 18.74 9.00
C ASP A 130 3.44 17.40 9.63
N GLU A 131 3.94 17.12 10.82
CA GLU A 131 3.65 15.86 11.51
C GLU A 131 2.19 15.75 11.95
N GLU A 132 1.54 16.86 12.29
CA GLU A 132 0.14 16.85 12.70
C GLU A 132 -0.75 16.44 11.52
N GLU A 133 -0.56 17.09 10.37
CA GLU A 133 -1.31 16.77 9.16
C GLU A 133 -1.00 15.35 8.64
N TYR A 134 0.27 14.92 8.73
CA TYR A 134 0.65 13.55 8.38
C TYR A 134 -0.02 12.50 9.27
N ASN A 135 -0.10 12.75 10.59
CA ASN A 135 -0.66 11.81 11.55
C ASN A 135 -2.18 11.63 11.40
N LYS A 136 -2.90 12.59 10.80
CA LYS A 136 -4.33 12.46 10.46
C LYS A 136 -4.64 11.25 9.59
N TYR A 137 -3.70 10.83 8.73
CA TYR A 137 -3.85 9.63 7.90
C TYR A 137 -3.70 8.30 8.67
N PHE A 138 -3.41 8.37 9.97
CA PHE A 138 -3.26 7.21 10.84
C PHE A 138 -4.28 7.19 11.98
N GLU A 139 -5.12 8.22 12.10
CA GLU A 139 -6.15 8.32 13.14
C GLU A 139 -7.18 7.18 13.08
N TRP A 140 -7.36 6.55 11.91
CA TRP A 140 -8.17 5.35 11.79
C TRP A 140 -7.73 4.23 12.76
N LYS A 141 -6.45 4.19 13.16
CA LYS A 141 -5.92 3.18 14.09
C LYS A 141 -6.43 3.33 15.53
N GLU A 142 -6.85 4.54 15.90
CA GLU A 142 -7.38 4.85 17.24
C GLU A 142 -8.89 4.54 17.37
N GLU A 143 -9.55 4.25 16.25
CA GLU A 143 -10.97 3.87 16.20
C GLU A 143 -11.13 2.33 16.17
N ASP A 144 -12.34 1.81 16.39
CA ASP A 144 -12.71 0.37 16.24
C ASP A 144 -12.52 -0.16 14.79
N SER A 145 -11.98 0.66 13.90
CA SER A 145 -11.70 0.38 12.50
C SER A 145 -10.64 -0.73 12.31
N VAL A 146 -9.91 -1.08 13.37
CA VAL A 146 -8.96 -2.20 13.38
C VAL A 146 -9.66 -3.53 13.06
N GLU A 147 -10.86 -3.77 13.59
CA GLU A 147 -11.61 -4.99 13.31
C GLU A 147 -12.04 -5.06 11.83
N ARG A 148 -12.52 -3.92 11.29
CA ARG A 148 -12.86 -3.80 9.87
C ARG A 148 -11.63 -4.05 9.01
N PHE A 149 -10.50 -3.45 9.34
CA PHE A 149 -9.27 -3.63 8.59
C PHE A 149 -8.80 -5.09 8.64
N GLN A 150 -8.89 -5.73 9.81
CA GLN A 150 -8.56 -7.14 9.96
C GLN A 150 -9.47 -8.02 9.10
N ALA A 151 -10.77 -7.73 9.07
CA ALA A 151 -11.73 -8.44 8.22
C ALA A 151 -11.40 -8.27 6.71
N VAL A 152 -11.02 -7.07 6.28
CA VAL A 152 -10.56 -6.84 4.90
C VAL A 152 -9.29 -7.64 4.60
N LEU A 153 -8.31 -7.65 5.50
CA LEU A 153 -7.07 -8.42 5.32
C LEU A 153 -7.32 -9.93 5.28
N ASP A 154 -8.25 -10.43 6.09
CA ASP A 154 -8.66 -11.84 6.10
C ASP A 154 -9.35 -12.24 4.78
N MET A 155 -10.12 -11.31 4.19
CA MET A 155 -10.80 -11.51 2.91
C MET A 155 -9.92 -11.26 1.68
N THR A 156 -8.73 -10.69 1.82
CA THR A 156 -7.79 -10.44 0.70
C THR A 156 -6.68 -11.48 0.67
N ALA A 157 -6.05 -11.67 -0.50
CA ALA A 157 -4.95 -12.63 -0.69
C ALA A 157 -3.70 -12.32 0.14
N TYR A 158 -3.76 -11.26 0.96
CA TYR A 158 -2.72 -10.81 1.84
C TYR A 158 -2.43 -11.80 2.99
N LYS A 159 -3.46 -12.32 3.68
CA LYS A 159 -3.28 -13.19 4.86
C LYS A 159 -3.51 -14.67 4.59
N TYR A 160 -4.52 -14.99 3.80
CA TYR A 160 -4.93 -16.38 3.54
C TYR A 160 -4.94 -16.69 2.05
N THR A 161 -4.47 -17.89 1.71
CA THR A 161 -4.76 -18.47 0.39
C THR A 161 -6.27 -18.72 0.28
N SER A 162 -6.79 -18.74 -0.95
CA SER A 162 -8.21 -19.02 -1.19
C SER A 162 -8.66 -20.35 -0.56
N LEU A 163 -7.76 -21.33 -0.46
CA LEU A 163 -8.01 -22.62 0.18
C LEU A 163 -8.24 -22.49 1.68
N CYS A 164 -7.40 -21.72 2.39
CA CYS A 164 -7.56 -21.50 3.83
C CYS A 164 -8.91 -20.82 4.14
N ARG A 165 -9.35 -19.86 3.32
CA ARG A 165 -10.64 -19.20 3.52
C ARG A 165 -11.82 -20.14 3.34
N ILE A 166 -11.75 -21.03 2.35
CA ILE A 166 -12.78 -22.07 2.16
C ILE A 166 -12.81 -22.98 3.39
N CYS A 167 -11.65 -23.41 3.89
CA CYS A 167 -11.58 -24.25 5.08
C CYS A 167 -12.20 -23.57 6.31
N GLU A 168 -11.86 -22.32 6.60
CA GLU A 168 -12.47 -21.56 7.71
C GLU A 168 -13.97 -21.39 7.53
N ARG A 169 -14.42 -21.08 6.30
CA ARG A 169 -15.86 -20.95 6.02
C ARG A 169 -16.59 -22.25 6.26
N VAL A 170 -16.08 -23.37 5.73
CA VAL A 170 -16.66 -24.71 5.93
C VAL A 170 -16.67 -25.09 7.40
N GLN A 171 -15.62 -24.73 8.16
CA GLN A 171 -15.58 -24.97 9.60
C GLN A 171 -16.67 -24.17 10.33
N ARG A 172 -16.82 -22.88 10.02
CA ARG A 172 -17.87 -22.04 10.62
C ARG A 172 -19.27 -22.53 10.28
N ASP A 173 -19.50 -22.94 9.03
CA ASP A 173 -20.79 -23.49 8.60
C ASP A 173 -21.11 -24.79 9.37
N LYS A 174 -20.11 -25.67 9.57
CA LYS A 174 -20.25 -26.86 10.44
C LYS A 174 -20.56 -26.52 11.90
N GLU A 175 -19.87 -25.54 12.48
CA GLU A 175 -20.10 -25.09 13.86
C GLU A 175 -21.48 -24.46 14.03
N ALA A 176 -22.01 -23.84 12.97
CA ALA A 176 -23.37 -23.28 12.91
C ALA A 176 -24.46 -24.32 12.58
N GLY A 177 -24.10 -25.58 12.30
CA GLY A 177 -25.04 -26.65 11.98
C GLY A 177 -25.63 -26.59 10.57
N LEU A 178 -24.92 -25.97 9.62
CA LEU A 178 -25.27 -25.89 8.20
C LEU A 178 -24.58 -27.00 7.37
#